data_AF-A0A0C3GF47-F1
#
_entry.id   AF-A0A0C3GF47-F1
#
_cell.length_a   1.000
_cell.length_b   1.000
_cell.length_c   1.000
_cell.angle_alpha   90.00
_cell.angle_beta   90.00
_cell.angle_gamma   90.00
#
_symmetry.space_group_name_H-M   'P 1'
#
loop_
_entity.id
_entity.type
_entity.pdbx_description
1 polymer ?
#
loop_
_entity_poly.entity_id
_entity_poly.type
_entity_poly.pdbx_seq_one_letter_code
_entity_poly.pdbx_strand_id
1 'polypeptide(L)'
;MRSYISETAEKDIHSVKLRQDDQGRQEIMNWLTPVDYGPRQSDYLKMRQPGTGQWLLDSAEYQAWLKTKKQTLFCPGIPGAGKTVLTAIVVNDLTKRVSSDPTIGIAYVYCNFWQQGTQKIDDLMASLLKQLAQCWSSLPRSVNVLYDQHRAKCTRPSLDEISGVLQSVATMYSRSFIIVDALDECQVSDGSQARFLSELFTLQTQHGVNIFATSRLIPQIMDQFNGSVSLEIRAHNNDVRQYL
;
A
#
# COMPACT_ATOMS: atom_id res chain seq x y z
N MET A 1 43.44 28.54 -5.71
CA MET A 1 42.43 29.21 -4.85
C MET A 1 41.11 29.45 -5.59
N ARG A 2 41.08 29.95 -6.83
CA ARG A 2 39.83 30.10 -7.62
C ARG A 2 39.11 28.78 -7.97
N SER A 3 39.82 27.68 -8.21
CA SER A 3 39.22 26.37 -8.52
C SER A 3 38.47 25.73 -7.34
N TYR A 4 39.02 25.85 -6.13
CA TYR A 4 38.41 25.32 -4.89
C TYR A 4 37.13 26.06 -4.47
N ILE A 5 37.00 27.35 -4.82
CA ILE A 5 35.81 28.15 -4.53
C ILE A 5 34.66 27.80 -5.49
N SER A 6 34.97 27.52 -6.77
CA SER A 6 34.00 27.07 -7.78
C SER A 6 33.38 25.72 -7.42
N GLU A 7 34.21 24.76 -7.00
CA GLU A 7 33.75 23.40 -6.69
C GLU A 7 32.89 23.35 -5.40
N THR A 8 33.21 24.19 -4.42
CA THR A 8 32.39 24.34 -3.20
C THR A 8 31.05 25.01 -3.50
N ALA A 9 31.05 26.08 -4.32
CA ALA A 9 29.82 26.75 -4.73
C ALA A 9 28.88 25.86 -5.56
N GLU A 10 29.43 25.03 -6.45
CA GLU A 10 28.65 24.05 -7.24
C GLU A 10 28.04 22.95 -6.36
N LYS A 11 28.80 22.44 -5.36
CA LYS A 11 28.28 21.49 -4.37
C LYS A 11 27.19 22.11 -3.51
N ASP A 12 27.33 23.36 -3.12
CA ASP A 12 26.33 24.08 -2.33
C ASP A 12 25.05 24.32 -3.14
N ILE A 13 25.15 24.78 -4.39
CA ILE A 13 23.99 24.95 -5.29
C ILE A 13 23.27 23.62 -5.54
N HIS A 14 24.02 22.54 -5.77
CA HIS A 14 23.45 21.21 -5.96
C HIS A 14 22.71 20.73 -4.69
N SER A 15 23.30 20.95 -3.51
CA SER A 15 22.68 20.58 -2.23
C SER A 15 21.41 21.37 -1.92
N VAL A 16 21.38 22.67 -2.27
CA VAL A 16 20.20 23.53 -2.11
C VAL A 16 19.08 23.09 -3.05
N LYS A 17 19.42 22.77 -4.31
CA LYS A 17 18.46 22.32 -5.31
C LYS A 17 17.82 20.98 -4.93
N LEU A 18 18.62 20.01 -4.49
CA LEU A 18 18.12 18.71 -3.98
C LEU A 18 17.14 18.89 -2.81
N ARG A 19 17.47 19.76 -1.85
CA ARG A 19 16.60 20.02 -0.69
C ARG A 19 15.27 20.67 -1.10
N GLN A 20 15.32 21.59 -2.07
CA GLN A 20 14.12 22.26 -2.57
C GLN A 20 13.21 21.30 -3.34
N ASP A 21 13.80 20.42 -4.16
CA ASP A 21 13.09 19.38 -4.89
C ASP A 21 12.43 18.36 -3.91
N ASP A 22 13.14 17.95 -2.86
CA ASP A 22 12.59 17.08 -1.81
C ASP A 22 11.46 17.75 -1.02
N GLN A 23 11.57 19.04 -0.72
CA GLN A 23 10.52 19.78 -0.01
C GLN A 23 9.25 19.90 -0.85
N GLY A 24 9.37 20.26 -2.14
CA GLY A 24 8.23 20.30 -3.06
C GLY A 24 7.58 18.93 -3.23
N ARG A 25 8.39 17.87 -3.27
CA ARG A 25 7.91 16.49 -3.33
C ARG A 25 7.11 16.11 -2.09
N GLN A 26 7.60 16.44 -0.91
CA GLN A 26 6.91 16.16 0.35
C GLN A 26 5.62 16.98 0.48
N GLU A 27 5.61 18.23 0.00
CA GLU A 27 4.40 19.08 -0.04
C GLU A 27 3.29 18.41 -0.86
N ILE A 28 3.59 17.95 -2.08
CA ILE A 28 2.63 17.29 -2.96
C ILE A 28 2.12 15.98 -2.35
N MET A 29 3.01 15.19 -1.73
CA MET A 29 2.63 13.92 -1.10
C MET A 29 1.76 14.09 0.14
N ASN A 30 2.08 15.09 0.97
CA ASN A 30 1.25 15.45 2.13
C ASN A 30 -0.08 16.07 1.68
N TRP A 31 -0.09 16.79 0.56
CA TRP A 31 -1.33 17.27 -0.05
C TRP A 31 -2.20 16.11 -0.52
N LEU A 32 -1.66 15.09 -1.21
CA LEU A 32 -2.45 13.91 -1.64
C LEU A 32 -3.13 13.25 -0.45
N THR A 33 -2.37 12.95 0.60
CA THR A 33 -2.91 12.50 1.87
C THR A 33 -1.90 12.68 3.01
N PRO A 34 -2.35 13.15 4.20
CA PRO A 34 -1.50 13.18 5.38
C PRO A 34 -1.28 11.79 5.97
N VAL A 35 -2.05 10.78 5.54
CA VAL A 35 -1.96 9.41 6.08
C VAL A 35 -0.60 8.81 5.72
N ASP A 36 0.01 8.17 6.71
CA ASP A 36 1.23 7.38 6.57
C ASP A 36 1.06 6.06 7.33
N TYR A 37 1.16 4.95 6.62
CA TYR A 37 1.07 3.61 7.18
C TYR A 37 2.42 3.05 7.62
N GLY A 38 3.54 3.70 7.29
CA GLY A 38 4.90 3.27 7.65
C GLY A 38 5.12 3.07 9.16
N PRO A 39 4.68 4.02 10.02
CA PRO A 39 4.73 3.84 11.46
C PRO A 39 3.95 2.61 11.93
N ARG A 40 2.72 2.41 11.42
CA ARG A 40 1.87 1.25 11.76
C ARG A 40 2.50 -0.07 11.31
N GLN A 41 3.04 -0.12 10.10
CA GLN A 41 3.80 -1.27 9.59
C GLN A 41 4.93 -1.65 10.55
N SER A 42 5.70 -0.65 11.01
CA SER A 42 6.81 -0.86 11.94
C SER A 42 6.33 -1.41 13.28
N ASP A 43 5.23 -0.87 13.81
CA ASP A 43 4.69 -1.27 15.10
C ASP A 43 4.06 -2.67 15.07
N TYR A 44 3.27 -3.00 14.03
CA TYR A 44 2.71 -4.33 13.85
C TYR A 44 3.78 -5.39 13.60
N LEU A 45 4.86 -5.04 12.89
CA LEU A 45 5.98 -5.96 12.70
C LEU A 45 6.73 -6.22 14.02
N LYS A 46 6.84 -5.24 14.92
CA LYS A 46 7.42 -5.44 16.26
C LYS A 46 6.58 -6.32 17.18
N MET A 47 5.27 -6.40 16.97
CA MET A 47 4.37 -7.28 17.73
C MET A 47 4.57 -8.77 17.37
N ARG A 48 5.28 -9.06 16.29
CA ARG A 48 5.60 -10.42 15.87
C ARG A 48 6.54 -11.10 16.88
N GLN A 49 6.20 -12.29 17.33
CA GLN A 49 7.16 -13.17 18.01
C GLN A 49 8.09 -13.85 17.00
N PRO A 50 9.42 -13.84 17.21
CA PRO A 50 10.36 -14.49 16.30
C PRO A 50 10.00 -15.96 16.06
N GLY A 51 9.90 -16.36 14.79
CA GLY A 51 9.51 -17.72 14.39
C GLY A 51 8.04 -17.89 14.01
N THR A 52 7.16 -16.93 14.33
CA THR A 52 5.75 -16.97 13.96
C THR A 52 5.46 -16.48 12.54
N GLY A 53 4.34 -16.95 11.98
CA GLY A 53 3.80 -16.50 10.68
C GLY A 53 4.56 -17.00 9.44
N GLN A 54 5.59 -17.82 9.61
CA GLN A 54 6.34 -18.40 8.49
C GLN A 54 5.48 -19.36 7.67
N TRP A 55 4.54 -20.07 8.32
CA TRP A 55 3.62 -20.99 7.66
C TRP A 55 2.82 -20.35 6.52
N LEU A 56 2.49 -19.06 6.65
CA LEU A 56 1.77 -18.33 5.61
C LEU A 56 2.68 -18.05 4.41
N LEU A 57 3.93 -17.64 4.66
CA LEU A 57 4.92 -17.40 3.60
C LEU A 57 5.31 -18.70 2.87
N ASP A 58 5.31 -19.83 3.57
CA ASP A 58 5.66 -21.14 2.99
C ASP A 58 4.47 -21.83 2.30
N SER A 59 3.26 -21.28 2.45
CA SER A 59 2.03 -21.84 1.87
C SER A 59 2.07 -21.85 0.34
N ALA A 60 1.42 -22.84 -0.26
CA ALA A 60 1.32 -22.95 -1.72
C ALA A 60 0.57 -21.76 -2.32
N GLU A 61 -0.44 -21.28 -1.60
CA GLU A 61 -1.29 -20.14 -1.94
C GLU A 61 -0.46 -18.85 -2.03
N TYR A 62 0.35 -18.57 -1.00
CA TYR A 62 1.23 -17.40 -1.00
C TYR A 62 2.28 -17.49 -2.11
N GLN A 63 2.90 -18.67 -2.28
CA GLN A 63 3.91 -18.85 -3.31
C GLN A 63 3.33 -18.72 -4.73
N ALA A 64 2.12 -19.22 -4.97
CA ALA A 64 1.42 -19.06 -6.24
C ALA A 64 1.07 -17.60 -6.51
N TRP A 65 0.52 -16.91 -5.51
CA TRP A 65 0.23 -15.47 -5.58
C TRP A 65 1.49 -14.65 -5.85
N LEU A 66 2.59 -14.97 -5.19
CA LEU A 66 3.87 -14.28 -5.36
C LEU A 66 4.44 -14.48 -6.78
N LYS A 67 4.30 -15.65 -7.38
CA LYS A 67 4.89 -15.97 -8.70
C LYS A 67 4.07 -15.47 -9.89
N THR A 68 2.75 -15.42 -9.76
CA THR A 68 1.85 -15.15 -10.89
C THR A 68 1.29 -13.73 -10.83
N LYS A 69 1.43 -12.96 -11.92
CA LYS A 69 0.87 -11.60 -12.02
C LYS A 69 -0.66 -11.64 -12.02
N LYS A 70 -1.28 -10.54 -11.60
CA LYS A 70 -2.74 -10.36 -11.61
C LYS A 70 -3.49 -11.40 -10.75
N GLN A 71 -2.90 -11.78 -9.62
CA GLN A 71 -3.52 -12.70 -8.67
C GLN A 71 -4.00 -11.97 -7.42
N THR A 72 -5.08 -12.51 -6.85
CA THR A 72 -5.60 -12.10 -5.54
C THR A 72 -5.42 -13.25 -4.55
N LEU A 73 -4.86 -12.94 -3.39
CA LEU A 73 -4.79 -13.82 -2.23
C LEU A 73 -5.64 -13.22 -1.12
N PHE A 74 -6.77 -13.87 -0.83
CA PHE A 74 -7.67 -13.48 0.24
C PHE A 74 -7.44 -14.33 1.48
N CYS A 75 -7.26 -13.69 2.62
CA CYS A 75 -6.91 -14.35 3.87
C CYS A 75 -7.97 -14.05 4.95
N PRO A 76 -9.11 -14.76 4.95
CA PRO A 76 -10.13 -14.60 5.98
C PRO A 76 -9.66 -15.20 7.30
N GLY A 77 -10.14 -14.69 8.43
CA GLY A 77 -9.85 -15.31 9.73
C GLY A 77 -10.65 -14.70 10.87
N ILE A 78 -10.80 -15.47 11.95
CA ILE A 78 -11.54 -15.02 13.13
C ILE A 78 -10.87 -13.79 13.80
N PRO A 79 -11.63 -12.98 14.57
CA PRO A 79 -11.04 -11.94 15.42
C PRO A 79 -9.93 -12.52 16.31
N GLY A 80 -8.83 -11.79 16.47
CA GLY A 80 -7.68 -12.25 17.28
C GLY A 80 -6.75 -13.28 16.61
N ALA A 81 -7.05 -13.76 15.40
CA ALA A 81 -6.21 -14.76 14.71
C ALA A 81 -4.82 -14.25 14.23
N GLY A 82 -4.47 -13.00 14.52
CA GLY A 82 -3.17 -12.42 14.12
C GLY A 82 -3.10 -11.88 12.69
N LYS A 83 -4.24 -11.63 12.02
CA LYS A 83 -4.31 -11.13 10.64
C LYS A 83 -3.38 -9.94 10.37
N THR A 84 -3.47 -8.89 11.19
CA THR A 84 -2.65 -7.67 11.05
C THR A 84 -1.14 -7.93 11.19
N VAL A 85 -0.74 -8.78 12.13
CA VAL A 85 0.67 -9.17 12.30
C VAL A 85 1.15 -9.97 11.08
N LEU A 86 0.33 -10.89 10.55
CA LEU A 86 0.64 -11.64 9.33
C LEU A 86 0.70 -10.73 8.10
N THR A 87 -0.16 -9.73 8.00
CA THR A 87 -0.09 -8.72 6.95
C THR A 87 1.23 -7.94 7.02
N ALA A 88 1.65 -7.52 8.21
CA ALA A 88 2.95 -6.84 8.39
C ALA A 88 4.13 -7.75 8.02
N ILE A 89 4.04 -9.07 8.28
CA ILE A 89 5.01 -10.06 7.85
C ILE A 89 5.08 -10.15 6.32
N VAL A 90 3.93 -10.18 5.64
CA VAL A 90 3.85 -10.20 4.17
C VAL A 90 4.49 -8.95 3.56
N VAL A 91 4.17 -7.76 4.06
CA VAL A 91 4.76 -6.49 3.58
C VAL A 91 6.28 -6.51 3.75
N ASN A 92 6.76 -6.97 4.91
CA ASN A 92 8.20 -7.07 5.18
C ASN A 92 8.91 -8.10 4.29
N ASP A 93 8.30 -9.26 4.04
CA ASP A 93 8.85 -10.28 3.13
C ASP A 93 8.94 -9.75 1.68
N LEU A 94 7.85 -9.14 1.17
CA LEU A 94 7.83 -8.53 -0.16
C LEU A 94 8.91 -7.45 -0.30
N THR A 95 8.99 -6.55 0.68
CA THR A 95 9.98 -5.45 0.68
C THR A 95 11.41 -6.00 0.58
N LYS A 96 11.72 -7.08 1.30
CA LYS A 96 13.04 -7.72 1.22
C LYS A 96 13.29 -8.35 -0.14
N ARG A 97 12.32 -9.10 -0.67
CA ARG A 97 12.46 -9.82 -1.95
C ARG A 97 12.65 -8.91 -3.15
N VAL A 98 11.94 -7.78 -3.18
CA VAL A 98 11.92 -6.88 -4.34
C VAL A 98 12.80 -5.64 -4.15
N SER A 99 13.53 -5.54 -3.03
CA SER A 99 14.42 -4.43 -2.72
C SER A 99 15.44 -4.08 -3.81
N SER A 100 15.81 -5.05 -4.65
CA SER A 100 16.75 -4.86 -5.77
C SER A 100 16.09 -4.58 -7.11
N ASP A 101 14.76 -4.69 -7.21
CA ASP A 101 14.00 -4.47 -8.44
C ASP A 101 13.13 -3.20 -8.31
N PRO A 102 13.61 -2.05 -8.81
CA PRO A 102 12.87 -0.79 -8.74
C PRO A 102 11.63 -0.78 -9.65
N THR A 103 11.45 -1.80 -10.49
CA THR A 103 10.27 -1.92 -11.37
C THR A 103 9.07 -2.57 -10.67
N ILE A 104 9.23 -2.98 -9.40
CA ILE A 104 8.16 -3.56 -8.59
C ILE A 104 7.70 -2.59 -7.51
N GLY A 105 6.42 -2.21 -7.56
CA GLY A 105 5.80 -1.33 -6.56
C GLY A 105 5.17 -2.11 -5.41
N ILE A 106 5.23 -1.55 -4.20
CA ILE A 106 4.49 -2.09 -3.04
C ILE A 106 3.69 -0.93 -2.42
N ALA A 107 2.40 -1.16 -2.17
CA ALA A 107 1.58 -0.27 -1.39
C ALA A 107 0.68 -1.06 -0.44
N TYR A 108 0.42 -0.51 0.73
CA TYR A 108 -0.38 -1.19 1.74
C TYR A 108 -1.28 -0.24 2.52
N VAL A 109 -2.41 -0.77 3.00
CA VAL A 109 -3.41 -0.06 3.77
C VAL A 109 -3.77 -0.90 5.00
N TYR A 110 -3.78 -0.26 6.16
CA TYR A 110 -4.33 -0.82 7.39
C TYR A 110 -5.69 -0.18 7.67
N CYS A 111 -6.79 -0.87 7.34
CA CYS A 111 -8.14 -0.44 7.73
C CYS A 111 -8.21 -0.45 9.27
N ASN A 112 -8.86 0.55 9.86
CA ASN A 112 -8.99 0.64 11.31
C ASN A 112 -10.39 1.10 11.70
N PHE A 113 -11.09 0.25 12.46
CA PHE A 113 -12.41 0.51 13.02
C PHE A 113 -12.48 1.82 13.82
N TRP A 114 -11.43 2.23 14.52
CA TRP A 114 -11.45 3.42 15.38
C TRP A 114 -11.35 4.76 14.61
N GLN A 115 -11.10 4.72 13.29
CA GLN A 115 -11.04 5.90 12.42
C GLN A 115 -12.28 6.04 11.51
N GLN A 116 -13.38 5.38 11.86
CA GLN A 116 -14.65 5.29 11.15
C GLN A 116 -15.25 6.62 10.64
N GLY A 117 -14.99 7.74 11.32
CA GLY A 117 -15.48 9.05 10.88
C GLY A 117 -14.57 9.79 9.88
N THR A 118 -13.35 9.28 9.65
CA THR A 118 -12.27 10.02 8.97
C THR A 118 -11.65 9.32 7.77
N GLN A 119 -11.79 8.01 7.64
CA GLN A 119 -11.14 7.24 6.56
C GLN A 119 -12.12 7.02 5.41
N LYS A 120 -12.07 7.87 4.37
CA LYS A 120 -12.89 7.71 3.16
C LYS A 120 -12.18 6.80 2.14
N ILE A 121 -12.91 6.25 1.17
CA ILE A 121 -12.30 5.50 0.04
C ILE A 121 -11.22 6.35 -0.63
N ASP A 122 -11.50 7.65 -0.81
CA ASP A 122 -10.58 8.63 -1.40
C ASP A 122 -9.25 8.65 -0.64
N ASP A 123 -9.28 8.57 0.69
CA ASP A 123 -8.06 8.54 1.52
C ASP A 123 -7.29 7.22 1.36
N LEU A 124 -7.99 6.09 1.22
CA LEU A 124 -7.37 4.79 0.95
C LEU A 124 -6.65 4.80 -0.40
N MET A 125 -7.35 5.24 -1.44
CA MET A 125 -6.84 5.29 -2.80
C MET A 125 -5.70 6.31 -2.92
N ALA A 126 -5.83 7.48 -2.28
CA ALA A 126 -4.75 8.46 -2.21
C ALA A 126 -3.53 7.93 -1.46
N SER A 127 -3.71 7.10 -0.43
CA SER A 127 -2.60 6.47 0.31
C SER A 127 -1.86 5.44 -0.53
N LEU A 128 -2.58 4.67 -1.35
CA LEU A 128 -1.97 3.76 -2.32
C LEU A 128 -1.20 4.54 -3.39
N LEU A 129 -1.79 5.61 -3.92
CA LEU A 129 -1.14 6.49 -4.89
C LEU A 129 0.12 7.12 -4.32
N LYS A 130 0.06 7.68 -3.11
CA LYS A 130 1.21 8.27 -2.41
C LYS A 130 2.36 7.27 -2.30
N GLN A 131 2.10 6.06 -1.80
CA GLN A 131 3.14 5.03 -1.66
C GLN A 131 3.78 4.66 -3.01
N LEU A 132 2.96 4.40 -4.04
CA LEU A 132 3.49 4.06 -5.36
C LEU A 132 4.18 5.23 -6.07
N ALA A 133 3.79 6.47 -5.80
CA ALA A 133 4.45 7.63 -6.40
C ALA A 133 5.76 8.00 -5.69
N GLN A 134 5.85 7.78 -4.37
CA GLN A 134 7.02 8.12 -3.56
C GLN A 134 8.26 7.26 -3.83
N CYS A 135 8.08 6.04 -4.36
CA CYS A 135 9.19 5.15 -4.71
C CYS A 135 10.01 5.62 -5.92
N TRP A 136 9.49 6.56 -6.72
CA TRP A 136 10.21 7.11 -7.87
C TRP A 136 11.10 8.29 -7.46
N SER A 137 12.27 8.39 -8.10
CA SER A 137 13.23 9.49 -7.89
C SER A 137 12.65 10.85 -8.27
N SER A 138 11.80 10.89 -9.29
CA SER A 138 11.01 12.05 -9.68
C SER A 138 9.53 11.74 -9.58
N LEU A 139 8.71 12.70 -9.14
CA LEU A 139 7.28 12.52 -9.11
C LEU A 139 6.70 12.22 -10.50
N PRO A 140 5.81 11.21 -10.60
CA PRO A 140 5.09 10.96 -11.84
C PRO A 140 4.39 12.23 -12.34
N ARG A 141 4.47 12.49 -13.65
CA ARG A 141 3.86 13.68 -14.27
C ARG A 141 2.37 13.79 -13.96
N SER A 142 1.65 12.67 -13.96
CA SER A 142 0.22 12.61 -13.63
C SER A 142 -0.09 13.15 -12.24
N VAL A 143 0.79 12.91 -11.25
CA VAL A 143 0.64 13.42 -9.88
C VAL A 143 0.85 14.93 -9.84
N ASN A 144 1.88 15.45 -10.53
CA ASN A 144 2.12 16.90 -10.60
C ASN A 144 0.95 17.63 -11.26
N VAL A 145 0.44 17.10 -12.39
CA VAL A 145 -0.71 17.68 -13.09
C VAL A 145 -1.94 17.72 -12.18
N LEU A 146 -2.22 16.63 -11.45
CA LEU A 146 -3.32 16.58 -10.50
C LEU A 146 -3.16 17.64 -9.41
N TYR A 147 -1.96 17.75 -8.83
CA TYR A 147 -1.66 18.76 -7.81
C TYR A 147 -1.88 20.19 -8.32
N ASP A 148 -1.33 20.54 -9.48
CA ASP A 148 -1.43 21.90 -10.04
C ASP A 148 -2.88 22.30 -10.34
N GLN A 149 -3.69 21.35 -10.84
CA GLN A 149 -5.11 21.57 -11.15
C GLN A 149 -5.95 21.93 -9.92
N HIS A 150 -5.65 21.33 -8.77
CA HIS A 150 -6.42 21.50 -7.54
C HIS A 150 -5.83 22.55 -6.60
N ARG A 151 -4.50 22.71 -6.57
CA ARG A 151 -3.82 23.73 -5.75
C ARG A 151 -4.29 25.12 -6.11
N ALA A 152 -4.36 25.44 -7.41
CA ALA A 152 -4.79 26.75 -7.89
C ALA A 152 -6.25 27.09 -7.53
N LYS A 153 -7.09 26.06 -7.33
CA LYS A 153 -8.53 26.18 -7.04
C LYS A 153 -8.87 25.98 -5.57
N CYS A 154 -7.89 25.63 -4.73
CA CYS A 154 -8.09 25.22 -3.34
C CYS A 154 -9.11 24.07 -3.18
N THR A 155 -9.13 23.12 -4.11
CA THR A 155 -10.04 21.96 -4.07
C THR A 155 -9.30 20.65 -3.77
N ARG A 156 -10.05 19.57 -3.56
CA ARG A 156 -9.54 18.20 -3.43
C ARG A 156 -9.88 17.38 -4.69
N PRO A 157 -9.03 16.43 -5.10
CA PRO A 157 -9.37 15.52 -6.18
C PRO A 157 -10.51 14.59 -5.77
N SER A 158 -11.35 14.26 -6.73
CA SER A 158 -12.38 13.24 -6.62
C SER A 158 -11.76 11.83 -6.63
N LEU A 159 -12.55 10.83 -6.23
CA LEU A 159 -12.13 9.43 -6.29
C LEU A 159 -11.70 9.02 -7.71
N ASP A 160 -12.49 9.39 -8.72
CA ASP A 160 -12.23 8.99 -10.10
C ASP A 160 -10.93 9.61 -10.64
N GLU A 161 -10.61 10.85 -10.24
CA GLU A 161 -9.34 11.50 -10.54
C GLU A 161 -8.16 10.78 -9.85
N ILE A 162 -8.31 10.43 -8.57
CA ILE A 162 -7.30 9.66 -7.82
C ILE A 162 -7.08 8.30 -8.48
N SER A 163 -8.15 7.58 -8.81
CA SER A 163 -8.11 6.28 -9.47
C SER A 163 -7.42 6.35 -10.84
N GLY A 164 -7.73 7.36 -11.66
CA GLY A 164 -7.10 7.55 -12.96
C GLY A 164 -5.60 7.84 -12.86
N VAL A 165 -5.19 8.62 -11.86
CA VAL A 165 -3.76 8.88 -11.59
C VAL A 165 -3.08 7.63 -11.01
N LEU A 166 -3.73 6.87 -10.13
CA LEU A 166 -3.23 5.59 -9.61
C LEU A 166 -3.00 4.58 -10.72
N GLN A 167 -3.94 4.43 -11.66
CA GLN A 167 -3.78 3.61 -12.86
C GLN A 167 -2.56 4.05 -13.68
N SER A 168 -2.43 5.37 -13.91
CA SER A 168 -1.29 5.93 -14.63
C SER A 168 0.04 5.60 -13.95
N VAL A 169 0.13 5.75 -12.63
CA VAL A 169 1.33 5.41 -11.85
C VAL A 169 1.59 3.89 -11.86
N ALA A 170 0.55 3.06 -11.79
CA ALA A 170 0.67 1.61 -11.86
C ALA A 170 1.26 1.12 -13.19
N THR A 171 1.05 1.84 -14.31
CA THR A 171 1.68 1.50 -15.60
C THR A 171 3.19 1.68 -15.63
N MET A 172 3.75 2.48 -14.72
CA MET A 172 5.18 2.69 -14.63
C MET A 172 5.91 1.47 -14.04
N TYR A 173 5.17 0.60 -13.36
CA TYR A 173 5.70 -0.61 -12.75
C TYR A 173 5.52 -1.83 -13.67
N SER A 174 6.51 -2.72 -13.68
CA SER A 174 6.36 -4.02 -14.33
C SER A 174 5.35 -4.91 -13.57
N ARG A 175 5.22 -4.65 -12.27
CA ARG A 175 4.28 -5.30 -11.36
C ARG A 175 4.10 -4.45 -10.09
N SER A 176 2.91 -4.48 -9.49
CA SER A 176 2.71 -3.89 -8.15
C SER A 176 2.01 -4.85 -7.21
N PHE A 177 2.31 -4.77 -5.92
CA PHE A 177 1.61 -5.47 -4.87
C PHE A 177 0.81 -4.47 -4.03
N ILE A 178 -0.49 -4.72 -3.91
CA ILE A 178 -1.39 -3.95 -3.04
C ILE A 178 -1.86 -4.87 -1.91
N ILE A 179 -1.61 -4.43 -0.68
CA ILE A 179 -1.90 -5.20 0.53
C ILE A 179 -2.95 -4.44 1.34
N VAL A 180 -4.07 -5.09 1.67
CA VAL A 180 -5.18 -4.48 2.42
C VAL A 180 -5.44 -5.30 3.68
N ASP A 181 -5.13 -4.73 4.84
CA ASP A 181 -5.42 -5.38 6.12
C ASP A 181 -6.80 -4.99 6.65
N ALA A 182 -7.47 -5.97 7.27
CA ALA A 182 -8.72 -5.81 8.01
C ALA A 182 -9.83 -5.14 7.19
N LEU A 183 -10.04 -5.62 5.95
CA LEU A 183 -11.00 -5.04 5.01
C LEU A 183 -12.42 -4.90 5.58
N ASP A 184 -12.83 -5.76 6.51
CA ASP A 184 -14.11 -5.64 7.23
C ASP A 184 -14.24 -4.37 8.10
N GLU A 185 -13.12 -3.79 8.49
CA GLU A 185 -13.06 -2.55 9.28
C GLU A 185 -13.08 -1.29 8.42
N CYS A 186 -13.01 -1.44 7.09
CA CYS A 186 -13.22 -0.34 6.14
C CYS A 186 -14.73 -0.03 6.03
N GLN A 187 -15.30 0.55 7.09
CA GLN A 187 -16.68 1.06 7.15
C GLN A 187 -16.70 2.49 6.61
N VAL A 188 -16.72 2.60 5.29
CA VAL A 188 -17.19 3.80 4.61
C VAL A 188 -18.66 3.52 4.28
N SER A 189 -19.56 4.47 4.54
CA SER A 189 -21.03 4.37 4.37
C SER A 189 -21.54 3.35 3.32
N ASP A 190 -22.63 2.64 3.63
CA ASP A 190 -23.28 1.59 2.82
C ASP A 190 -22.86 1.55 1.34
N GLY A 191 -22.08 0.53 0.96
CA GLY A 191 -21.63 0.27 -0.42
C GLY A 191 -20.19 0.68 -0.75
N SER A 192 -19.53 1.43 0.13
CA SER A 192 -18.22 2.01 -0.17
C SER A 192 -17.07 0.98 -0.15
N GLN A 193 -17.16 -0.08 0.66
CA GLN A 193 -16.19 -1.18 0.62
C GLN A 193 -16.20 -1.90 -0.74
N ALA A 194 -17.40 -2.15 -1.29
CA ALA A 194 -17.54 -2.74 -2.61
C ALA A 194 -16.98 -1.83 -3.71
N ARG A 195 -17.18 -0.50 -3.58
CA ARG A 195 -16.55 0.46 -4.48
C ARG A 195 -15.02 0.42 -4.38
N PHE A 196 -14.44 0.38 -3.18
CA PHE A 196 -12.99 0.26 -3.00
C PHE A 196 -12.45 -1.02 -3.65
N LEU A 197 -13.09 -2.17 -3.43
CA LEU A 197 -12.70 -3.41 -4.08
C LEU A 197 -12.84 -3.35 -5.61
N SER A 198 -13.90 -2.72 -6.12
CA SER A 198 -14.10 -2.51 -7.55
C SER A 198 -12.95 -1.71 -8.17
N GLU A 199 -12.48 -0.65 -7.51
CA GLU A 199 -11.32 0.12 -7.96
C GLU A 199 -10.04 -0.73 -7.99
N LEU A 200 -9.81 -1.53 -6.94
CA LEU A 200 -8.65 -2.43 -6.88
C LEU A 200 -8.68 -3.52 -7.94
N PHE A 201 -9.83 -4.15 -8.18
CA PHE A 201 -9.98 -5.17 -9.21
C PHE A 201 -9.90 -4.59 -10.63
N THR A 202 -10.36 -3.36 -10.82
CA THR A 202 -10.15 -2.62 -12.07
C THR A 202 -8.66 -2.42 -12.33
N LEU A 203 -7.93 -1.96 -11.30
CA LEU A 203 -6.47 -1.78 -11.37
C LEU A 203 -5.74 -3.09 -11.66
N GLN A 204 -6.15 -4.21 -11.05
CA GLN A 204 -5.60 -5.55 -11.32
C GLN A 204 -5.90 -6.05 -12.74
N THR A 205 -7.11 -5.81 -13.25
CA THR A 205 -7.49 -6.28 -14.59
C THR A 205 -6.67 -5.55 -15.65
N GLN A 206 -6.48 -4.24 -15.48
CA GLN A 206 -5.81 -3.38 -16.43
C GLN A 206 -4.27 -3.44 -16.33
N HIS A 207 -3.73 -3.65 -15.13
CA HIS A 207 -2.29 -3.53 -14.87
C HIS A 207 -1.72 -4.76 -14.15
N GLY A 208 -0.39 -4.85 -14.02
CA GLY A 208 0.29 -5.99 -13.37
C GLY A 208 0.14 -6.01 -11.85
N VAL A 209 -1.07 -5.87 -11.29
CA VAL A 209 -1.28 -5.73 -9.84
C VAL A 209 -1.67 -7.05 -9.18
N ASN A 210 -0.98 -7.38 -8.10
CA ASN A 210 -1.32 -8.46 -7.20
C ASN A 210 -1.97 -7.90 -5.94
N ILE A 211 -3.05 -8.50 -5.49
CA ILE A 211 -3.81 -8.05 -4.32
C ILE A 211 -3.66 -9.08 -3.21
N PHE A 212 -3.30 -8.64 -2.02
CA PHE A 212 -3.43 -9.42 -0.79
C PHE A 212 -4.45 -8.72 0.09
N ALA A 213 -5.43 -9.44 0.62
CA ALA A 213 -6.44 -8.84 1.50
C ALA A 213 -6.74 -9.73 2.69
N THR A 214 -6.88 -9.16 3.88
CA THR A 214 -7.38 -9.87 5.07
C THR A 214 -8.75 -9.34 5.48
N SER A 215 -9.56 -10.19 6.10
CA SER A 215 -10.89 -9.83 6.61
C SER A 215 -11.37 -10.81 7.67
N ARG A 216 -12.38 -10.45 8.44
CA ARG A 216 -13.27 -11.43 9.10
C ARG A 216 -14.01 -12.28 8.07
N LEU A 217 -14.50 -13.42 8.56
CA LEU A 217 -15.37 -14.37 7.84
C LEU A 217 -16.78 -13.78 7.69
N ILE A 218 -16.91 -12.73 6.87
CA ILE A 218 -18.18 -12.04 6.58
C ILE A 218 -18.61 -12.44 5.16
N PRO A 219 -19.77 -13.12 4.98
CA PRO A 219 -20.20 -13.63 3.69
C PRO A 219 -20.16 -12.58 2.57
N GLN A 220 -20.67 -11.37 2.82
CA GLN A 220 -20.71 -10.29 1.84
C GLN A 220 -19.31 -9.84 1.34
N ILE A 221 -18.28 -10.01 2.16
CA ILE A 221 -16.89 -9.75 1.76
C ILE A 221 -16.34 -10.95 1.01
N MET A 222 -16.55 -12.15 1.55
CA MET A 222 -16.07 -13.40 0.93
C MET A 222 -16.60 -13.58 -0.49
N ASP A 223 -17.86 -13.23 -0.73
CA ASP A 223 -18.51 -13.31 -2.04
C ASP A 223 -17.81 -12.45 -3.09
N GLN A 224 -17.20 -11.33 -2.69
CA GLN A 224 -16.43 -10.45 -3.59
C GLN A 224 -15.08 -11.04 -4.00
N PHE A 225 -14.59 -12.06 -3.28
CA PHE A 225 -13.35 -12.77 -3.57
C PHE A 225 -13.61 -14.16 -4.18
N ASN A 226 -14.84 -14.47 -4.58
CA ASN A 226 -15.17 -15.78 -5.13
C ASN A 226 -14.35 -16.05 -6.41
N GLY A 227 -13.70 -17.22 -6.46
CA GLY A 227 -12.74 -17.57 -7.53
C GLY A 227 -11.30 -17.08 -7.33
N SER A 228 -11.01 -16.27 -6.30
CA SER A 228 -9.63 -15.93 -5.91
C SER A 228 -9.00 -17.05 -5.09
N VAL A 229 -7.66 -17.06 -5.02
CA VAL A 229 -6.94 -17.93 -4.07
C VAL A 229 -7.26 -17.47 -2.65
N SER A 230 -7.60 -18.41 -1.77
CA SER A 230 -7.96 -18.11 -0.38
C SER A 230 -7.17 -18.98 0.59
N LEU A 231 -6.65 -18.37 1.66
CA LEU A 231 -5.93 -19.05 2.73
C LEU A 231 -6.43 -18.55 4.09
N GLU A 232 -7.18 -19.38 4.80
CA GLU A 232 -7.73 -19.00 6.10
C GLU A 232 -6.64 -18.84 7.16
N ILE A 233 -6.63 -17.68 7.82
CA ILE A 233 -5.76 -17.38 8.95
C ILE A 233 -6.37 -17.95 10.22
N ARG A 234 -5.67 -18.93 10.81
CA ARG A 234 -6.02 -19.58 12.08
C ARG A 234 -4.88 -19.44 13.07
N ALA A 235 -5.23 -19.40 14.36
CA ALA A 235 -4.23 -19.48 15.43
C ALA A 235 -3.58 -20.87 15.39
N HIS A 236 -2.33 -20.94 14.93
CA HIS A 236 -1.60 -22.21 14.88
C HIS A 236 -1.04 -22.51 16.27
N ASN A 237 -1.22 -23.74 16.78
CA ASN A 237 -0.78 -24.11 18.14
C ASN A 237 0.71 -23.83 18.41
N ASN A 238 1.55 -23.92 17.38
CA ASN A 238 2.99 -23.60 17.48
C ASN A 238 3.24 -22.10 17.68
N ASP A 239 2.43 -21.24 17.05
CA ASP A 239 2.54 -19.79 17.21
C ASP A 239 1.98 -19.38 18.57
N VAL A 240 0.85 -19.97 19.01
CA VAL A 240 0.26 -19.70 20.34
C VAL A 240 1.26 -19.99 21.47
N ARG A 241 2.03 -21.08 21.37
CA ARG A 241 3.06 -21.42 22.37
C ARG A 241 4.22 -20.42 22.44
N GLN A 242 4.47 -19.63 21.40
CA GLN A 242 5.52 -18.60 21.41
C GLN A 242 5.03 -17.26 22.00
N TYR A 243 3.72 -17.12 22.21
CA TYR A 243 3.09 -15.94 22.82
C TYR A 243 2.66 -16.15 24.28
N LEU A 244 2.81 -17.37 24.82
CA LEU A 244 2.58 -17.73 26.23
C LEU A 244 3.90 -17.77 27.00
#